data_AF-A0A3C0XQA8-F1
#
_entry.id   AF-A0A3C0XQA8-F1
#
_cell.length_a   1.000
_cell.length_b   1.000
_cell.length_c   1.000
_cell.angle_alpha   90.00
_cell.angle_beta   90.00
_cell.angle_gamma   90.00
#
_symmetry.space_group_name_H-M   'P 1'
#
loop_
_entity.id
_entity.type
_entity.pdbx_description
1 polymer ?
#
loop_
_entity_poly.entity_id
_entity_poly.type
_entity_poly.pdbx_seq_one_letter_code
_entity_poly.pdbx_strand_id
1 'polypeptide(L)'
;TQAGSEVSALLGRMPSAVGYQPTLATEMGELQERITSTKKGSITSLQAVFVPADDYTDPAPATTFAHLDASIRLERYLTELSLYPAVDPLTSTSRALDPLVVGQE
;
A
#
# COMPACT_ATOMS: atom_id res chain seq x y z
N THR A 1 -5.65 -6.16 -6.82
CA THR A 1 -5.40 -5.37 -8.04
C THR A 1 -5.21 -6.24 -9.26
N GLN A 2 -4.26 -7.20 -9.27
CA GLN A 2 -3.97 -8.06 -10.43
C GLN A 2 -5.17 -8.81 -11.00
N ALA A 3 -5.94 -9.51 -10.15
CA ALA A 3 -7.17 -10.18 -10.60
C ALA A 3 -8.23 -9.22 -11.18
N GLY A 4 -8.25 -7.96 -10.73
CA GLY A 4 -9.12 -6.92 -11.28
C GLY A 4 -8.71 -6.49 -12.69
N SER A 5 -7.40 -6.42 -12.96
CA SER A 5 -6.89 -6.16 -14.31
C SER A 5 -7.25 -7.31 -15.27
N GLU A 6 -7.10 -8.57 -14.84
CA GLU A 6 -7.45 -9.74 -15.65
C GLU A 6 -8.94 -9.78 -16.02
N VAL A 7 -9.83 -9.53 -15.04
CA VAL A 7 -11.28 -9.47 -15.29
C VAL A 7 -11.64 -8.27 -16.16
N SER A 8 -11.01 -7.11 -15.96
CA SER A 8 -11.25 -5.91 -16.77
C SER A 8 -10.87 -6.12 -18.24
N ALA A 9 -9.77 -6.84 -18.51
CA ALA A 9 -9.37 -7.20 -19.86
C ALA A 9 -10.39 -8.16 -20.51
N LEU A 10 -10.88 -9.16 -19.76
CA LEU A 10 -11.93 -10.07 -20.24
C LEU A 10 -13.27 -9.38 -20.49
N LEU A 11 -13.60 -8.32 -19.73
CA LEU A 11 -14.79 -7.50 -19.91
C LEU A 11 -14.68 -6.49 -21.08
N GLY A 12 -13.55 -6.47 -21.80
CA GLY A 12 -13.34 -5.60 -22.96
C GLY A 12 -13.19 -4.12 -22.60
N ARG A 13 -12.85 -3.79 -21.35
CA ARG A 13 -12.56 -2.42 -20.95
C ARG A 13 -11.17 -2.03 -21.48
N MET A 14 -11.04 -0.81 -21.99
CA MET A 14 -9.73 -0.30 -22.44
C MET A 14 -8.75 -0.26 -21.25
N PRO A 15 -7.54 -0.83 -21.39
CA PRO A 15 -6.53 -0.80 -20.34
C PRO A 15 -6.03 0.62 -20.10
N SER A 16 -5.68 0.91 -18.84
CA SER A 16 -5.08 2.16 -18.40
C SER A 16 -3.55 2.03 -18.33
N ALA A 17 -2.89 2.97 -17.65
CA ALA A 17 -1.45 2.98 -17.44
C ALA A 17 -0.92 1.61 -16.98
N VAL A 18 0.16 1.16 -17.62
CA VAL A 18 0.88 -0.10 -17.32
C VAL A 18 -0.01 -1.37 -17.44
N GLY A 19 -1.18 -1.28 -18.09
CA GLY A 19 -2.08 -2.42 -18.30
C GLY A 19 -3.06 -2.69 -17.15
N TYR A 20 -3.16 -1.78 -16.18
CA TYR A 20 -4.16 -1.88 -15.11
C TYR A 20 -5.56 -1.49 -15.59
N GLN A 21 -6.59 -1.92 -14.84
CA GLN A 21 -7.95 -1.50 -15.11
C GLN A 21 -8.13 0.02 -14.91
N PRO A 22 -8.97 0.70 -15.72
CA PRO A 22 -9.21 2.14 -15.57
C PRO A 22 -9.94 2.47 -14.26
N THR A 23 -10.58 1.49 -13.63
CA THR A 23 -11.31 1.61 -12.35
C THR A 23 -10.43 1.35 -11.12
N LEU A 24 -9.11 1.19 -11.30
CA LEU A 24 -8.19 0.77 -10.23
C LEU A 24 -8.30 1.64 -8.97
N ALA A 25 -8.27 2.97 -9.11
CA ALA A 25 -8.33 3.88 -7.99
C ALA A 25 -9.67 3.80 -7.24
N THR A 26 -10.79 3.74 -7.97
CA THR A 26 -12.13 3.65 -7.37
C THR A 26 -12.32 2.32 -6.63
N GLU A 27 -11.97 1.20 -7.25
CA GLU A 27 -12.09 -0.13 -6.64
C GLU A 27 -11.18 -0.27 -5.41
N MET A 28 -9.97 0.30 -5.47
CA MET A 28 -9.07 0.33 -4.31
C MET A 28 -9.67 1.16 -3.18
N GLY A 29 -10.18 2.36 -3.47
CA GLY A 29 -10.81 3.23 -2.48
C GLY A 29 -12.02 2.58 -1.81
N GLU A 30 -12.93 1.96 -2.58
CA GLU A 30 -14.10 1.27 -2.03
C GLU A 30 -13.73 0.16 -1.02
N LEU A 31 -12.61 -0.52 -1.24
CA LEU A 31 -12.11 -1.53 -0.32
C LEU A 31 -11.43 -0.90 0.90
N GLN A 32 -10.49 0.01 0.69
CA GLN A 32 -9.65 0.56 1.75
C GLN A 32 -10.43 1.45 2.72
N GLU A 33 -11.40 2.25 2.23
CA GLU A 33 -12.20 3.14 3.08
C GLU A 33 -13.14 2.37 4.04
N ARG A 34 -13.40 1.09 3.77
CA ARG A 34 -14.15 0.22 4.71
C ARG A 34 -13.29 -0.22 5.89
N ILE A 35 -11.98 -0.15 5.77
CA ILE A 35 -11.01 -0.56 6.78
C ILE A 35 -10.63 0.67 7.60
N THR A 36 -11.50 1.08 8.51
CA THR A 36 -11.27 2.26 9.34
C THR A 36 -11.89 2.09 10.73
N SER A 37 -11.45 2.94 11.66
CA SER A 37 -12.00 3.00 13.01
C SER A 37 -13.26 3.87 13.01
N THR A 38 -14.32 3.36 13.62
CA THR A 38 -15.61 4.05 13.76
C THR A 38 -15.91 4.32 15.23
N LYS A 39 -16.96 5.10 15.51
CA LYS A 39 -17.43 5.32 16.90
C LYS A 39 -17.90 4.03 17.60
N LYS A 40 -18.14 2.94 16.86
CA LYS A 40 -18.61 1.66 17.40
C LYS A 40 -17.49 0.66 17.68
N GLY A 41 -16.30 0.86 17.11
CA GLY A 41 -15.20 -0.09 17.19
C GLY A 41 -14.08 0.28 16.23
N SER A 42 -12.94 -0.41 16.37
CA SER A 42 -11.74 -0.16 15.57
C SER A 42 -11.34 -1.39 14.78
N ILE A 43 -10.84 -1.17 13.55
CA ILE A 43 -10.19 -2.20 12.73
C ILE A 43 -8.78 -1.71 12.44
N THR A 44 -7.78 -2.46 12.90
CA THR A 44 -6.38 -2.26 12.53
C THR A 44 -6.01 -3.31 11.49
N SER A 45 -5.65 -2.88 10.28
CA SER A 45 -5.24 -3.80 9.20
C SER A 45 -3.74 -3.80 8.98
N LEU A 46 -3.19 -4.99 8.74
CA LEU A 46 -1.83 -5.20 8.27
C LEU A 46 -1.92 -5.79 6.88
N GLN A 47 -1.43 -5.06 5.89
CA GLN A 47 -1.58 -5.41 4.48
C GLN A 47 -0.20 -5.59 3.85
N ALA A 48 0.04 -6.77 3.26
CA ALA A 48 1.24 -7.02 2.48
C ALA A 48 1.04 -6.47 1.07
N VAL A 49 1.79 -5.42 0.71
CA VAL A 49 1.78 -4.83 -0.63
C VAL A 49 2.97 -5.36 -1.40
N PHE A 50 2.71 -6.11 -2.47
CA PHE A 50 3.75 -6.55 -3.38
C PHE A 50 4.09 -5.43 -4.37
N VAL A 51 5.35 -5.06 -4.45
CA VAL A 51 5.86 -4.06 -5.39
C VAL A 51 6.39 -4.80 -6.63
N PRO A 52 5.78 -4.64 -7.82
CA PRO A 52 6.24 -5.30 -9.02
C PRO A 52 7.62 -4.77 -9.42
N ALA A 53 8.58 -5.67 -9.65
CA ALA A 53 9.93 -5.33 -10.11
C ALA A 53 10.67 -4.25 -9.28
N ASP A 54 10.35 -4.15 -7.98
CA ASP A 54 10.89 -3.15 -7.05
C ASP A 54 10.61 -1.68 -7.49
N ASP A 55 9.59 -1.45 -8.34
CA ASP A 55 9.18 -0.12 -8.81
C ASP A 55 8.03 0.47 -7.97
N TYR A 56 8.37 1.42 -7.10
CA TYR A 56 7.42 2.15 -6.27
C TYR A 56 6.56 3.18 -7.03
N THR A 57 6.90 3.48 -8.28
CA THR A 57 6.14 4.41 -9.13
C THR A 57 5.01 3.72 -9.89
N ASP A 58 4.92 2.39 -9.79
CA ASP A 58 3.83 1.63 -10.40
C ASP A 58 2.46 2.09 -9.85
N PRO A 59 1.42 2.20 -10.70
CA PRO A 59 0.10 2.67 -10.29
C PRO A 59 -0.54 1.86 -9.15
N ALA A 60 -0.28 0.55 -9.04
CA ALA A 60 -0.88 -0.28 -8.00
C ALA A 60 -0.35 0.02 -6.58
N PRO A 61 0.97 0.01 -6.31
CA PRO A 61 1.48 0.43 -5.01
C PRO A 61 1.25 1.92 -4.77
N ALA A 62 1.41 2.79 -5.79
CA ALA A 62 1.20 4.23 -5.63
C ALA A 62 -0.22 4.57 -5.14
N THR A 63 -1.25 3.93 -5.70
CA THR A 63 -2.65 4.11 -5.25
C THR A 63 -2.91 3.51 -3.88
N THR A 64 -2.28 2.38 -3.56
CA THR A 64 -2.45 1.73 -2.25
C THR A 64 -1.83 2.56 -1.13
N PHE A 65 -0.62 3.10 -1.34
CA PHE A 65 0.07 3.92 -0.34
C PHE A 65 -0.69 5.19 0.04
N ALA A 66 -1.50 5.74 -0.86
CA ALA A 66 -2.34 6.90 -0.55
C ALA A 66 -3.40 6.63 0.54
N HIS A 67 -3.78 5.36 0.75
CA HIS A 67 -4.76 4.96 1.75
C HIS A 67 -4.13 4.39 3.04
N LEU A 68 -2.79 4.22 3.10
CA LEU A 68 -2.13 3.67 4.27
C LEU A 68 -1.66 4.76 5.23
N ASP A 69 -1.97 4.61 6.51
CA ASP A 69 -1.52 5.53 7.56
C ASP A 69 -0.04 5.34 7.94
N ALA A 70 0.47 4.12 7.76
CA ALA A 70 1.87 3.78 7.98
C ALA A 70 2.33 2.80 6.89
N SER A 71 3.58 2.94 6.48
CA SER A 71 4.23 2.06 5.52
C SER A 71 5.54 1.56 6.09
N ILE A 72 5.69 0.23 6.12
CA ILE A 72 6.93 -0.45 6.52
C ILE A 72 7.53 -1.02 5.24
N ARG A 73 8.67 -0.49 4.82
CA ARG A 73 9.36 -0.95 3.61
C ARG A 73 10.38 -2.02 3.96
N LEU A 74 10.27 -3.14 3.27
CA LEU A 74 11.18 -4.27 3.41
C LEU A 74 12.12 -4.28 2.22
N GLU A 75 13.42 -4.13 2.49
CA GLU A 75 14.43 -3.96 1.45
C GLU A 75 15.31 -5.21 1.31
N ARG A 76 15.64 -5.55 0.06
CA ARG A 76 16.44 -6.74 -0.25
C ARG A 76 17.87 -6.61 0.29
N TYR A 77 18.49 -5.44 0.17
CA TYR A 77 19.88 -5.21 0.59
C TYR A 77 20.08 -5.39 2.11
N LEU A 78 19.06 -5.12 2.93
CA LEU A 78 19.11 -5.35 4.38
C LEU A 78 19.13 -6.85 4.71
N THR A 79 18.38 -7.63 3.93
CA THR A 79 18.37 -9.10 4.05
C THR A 79 19.73 -9.68 3.67
N GLU A 80 20.39 -9.14 2.64
CA GLU A 80 21.75 -9.56 2.22
C GLU A 80 22.80 -9.30 3.30
N LEU A 81 22.61 -8.26 4.13
CA LEU A 81 23.43 -7.96 5.30
C LEU A 81 23.06 -8.81 6.54
N SER A 82 22.15 -9.79 6.41
CA SER A 82 21.63 -10.61 7.51
C SER A 82 20.93 -9.81 8.62
N LEU A 83 20.36 -8.65 8.29
CA LEU A 83 19.58 -7.84 9.23
C LEU A 83 18.10 -8.26 9.18
N TYR A 84 17.58 -8.72 10.33
CA TYR A 84 16.19 -9.15 10.48
C TYR A 84 15.51 -8.47 11.68
N PRO A 85 14.31 -7.91 11.51
CA PRO A 85 13.54 -7.81 10.26
C PRO A 85 14.19 -6.82 9.27
N ALA A 86 14.06 -7.08 7.97
CA ALA A 86 14.69 -6.29 6.90
C ALA A 86 13.97 -4.94 6.64
N VAL A 87 13.62 -4.23 7.70
CA VAL A 87 12.89 -2.96 7.68
C VAL A 87 13.87 -1.83 7.44
N ASP A 88 13.63 -1.02 6.41
CA ASP A 88 14.39 0.19 6.17
C ASP A 88 13.88 1.33 7.05
N PRO A 89 14.68 1.83 8.01
CA PRO A 89 14.25 2.88 8.95
C PRO A 89 14.15 4.27 8.30
N LEU A 90 14.75 4.49 7.13
CA LEU A 90 14.75 5.79 6.45
C LEU A 90 13.56 5.93 5.51
N THR A 91 13.15 4.83 4.89
CA THR A 91 12.06 4.84 3.90
C THR A 91 10.72 4.40 4.47
N SER A 92 10.70 3.75 5.64
CA SER A 92 9.47 3.47 6.39
C SER A 92 8.95 4.72 7.08
N THR A 93 7.64 4.96 7.00
CA THR A 93 7.01 6.18 7.51
C THR A 93 5.70 5.87 8.23
N SER A 94 5.30 6.73 9.14
CA SER A 94 4.01 6.64 9.83
C SER A 94 3.46 8.03 10.08
N ARG A 95 2.17 8.24 9.81
CA ARG A 95 1.47 9.49 10.16
C ARG A 95 1.34 9.69 11.67
N ALA A 96 1.40 8.61 12.45
CA ALA A 96 1.39 8.68 13.90
C ALA A 96 2.74 9.12 14.48
N LEU A 97 3.81 9.14 13.68
CA LEU A 97 5.14 9.59 14.11
C LEU A 97 5.24 11.13 14.05
N ASP A 98 4.36 11.78 14.80
CA ASP A 98 4.32 13.22 15.00
C ASP A 98 4.42 13.50 16.51
N PRO A 99 5.26 14.45 16.98
CA PRO A 99 5.37 14.79 18.40
C PRO A 99 4.04 15.15 19.08
N LEU A 100 3.04 15.61 18.33
CA LEU A 100 1.69 15.88 18.82
C LEU A 100 0.91 14.60 19.15
N VAL A 101 1.30 13.45 18.59
CA VAL A 101 0.67 12.14 18.78
C VAL A 101 1.49 11.28 19.74
N VAL A 102 2.80 11.18 19.55
CA VAL A 102 3.69 10.29 20.35
C VAL A 102 4.38 10.97 21.53
N GLY A 103 4.40 12.31 21.58
CA GLY A 103 5.19 13.07 22.56
C GLY A 103 6.59 13.44 22.05
N GLN A 104 7.37 14.12 22.89
CA GLN A 104 8.70 14.63 22.53
C GLN A 104 9.87 13.71 22.94
N GLU A 105 9.59 12.64 23.68
CA GLU A 105 10.57 11.63 24.12
C GLU A 105 10.45 10.36 23.26
#